data_AF-A0A7S4FLF6-F1
#
_entry.id   AF-A0A7S4FLF6-F1
#
_cell.length_a   1.000
_cell.length_b   1.000
_cell.length_c   1.000
_cell.angle_alpha   90.00
_cell.angle_beta   90.00
_cell.angle_gamma   90.00
#
_symmetry.space_group_name_H-M   'P 1'
#
loop_
_entity.id
_entity.type
_entity.pdbx_description
1 polymer ?
#
loop_
_entity_poly.entity_id
_entity_poly.type
_entity_poly.pdbx_seq_one_letter_code
_entity_poly.pdbx_strand_id
1 'polypeptide(L)'
;AALSKSEEVKRFTTLTEIDPHIFTHIFLPVLIFESAFSLDVRLLKKVFQDAILLAVPGLLLQIFLMAGCTLLFLTYYRDQFHWQWGEAMLLGAIGSATDPVAVVALLKDLGCSPRVGTIIEGESLLND
;
A
#
# COMPACT_ATOMS: atom_id res chain seq x y z
N ALA A 1 -28.20 -28.76 4.57
CA ALA A 1 -26.92 -28.34 5.20
C ALA A 1 -25.72 -28.53 4.26
N ALA A 2 -25.42 -29.74 3.75
CA ALA A 2 -24.26 -29.96 2.87
C ALA A 2 -24.36 -29.26 1.48
N LEU A 3 -25.57 -29.15 0.92
CA LEU A 3 -25.79 -28.49 -0.38
C LEU A 3 -25.62 -26.95 -0.33
N SER A 4 -25.94 -26.28 0.79
CA SER A 4 -25.71 -24.82 0.89
C SER A 4 -24.22 -24.49 1.04
N LYS A 5 -23.46 -25.37 1.70
CA LYS A 5 -21.99 -25.26 1.80
C LYS A 5 -21.30 -25.43 0.45
N SER A 6 -21.85 -26.26 -0.44
CA SER A 6 -21.34 -26.43 -1.81
C SER A 6 -21.58 -25.21 -2.70
N GLU A 7 -22.70 -24.49 -2.54
CA GLU A 7 -22.95 -23.24 -3.27
C GLU A 7 -22.08 -22.10 -2.75
N GLU A 8 -21.89 -21.98 -1.43
CA GLU A 8 -20.94 -21.01 -0.87
C GLU A 8 -19.52 -21.27 -1.39
N VAL A 9 -19.03 -22.51 -1.32
CA VAL A 9 -17.71 -22.87 -1.83
C VAL A 9 -17.60 -22.55 -3.31
N LYS A 10 -18.61 -22.85 -4.13
CA LYS A 10 -18.63 -22.47 -5.55
C LYS A 10 -18.56 -20.96 -5.75
N ARG A 11 -19.33 -20.16 -5.00
CA ARG A 11 -19.25 -18.68 -5.06
C ARG A 11 -17.86 -18.16 -4.70
N PHE A 12 -17.22 -18.72 -3.67
CA PHE A 12 -15.83 -18.38 -3.31
C PHE A 12 -14.84 -18.81 -4.40
N THR A 13 -15.06 -19.95 -5.04
CA THR A 13 -14.19 -20.46 -6.11
C THR A 13 -14.31 -19.61 -7.39
N THR A 14 -15.52 -19.12 -7.71
CA THR A 14 -15.73 -18.21 -8.85
C THR A 14 -15.08 -16.84 -8.62
N LEU A 15 -14.98 -16.36 -7.37
CA LEU A 15 -14.23 -15.13 -7.06
C LEU A 15 -12.73 -15.29 -7.30
N THR A 16 -12.15 -16.45 -7.02
CA THR A 16 -10.74 -16.77 -7.33
C THR A 16 -10.45 -16.96 -8.82
N GLU A 17 -11.47 -17.14 -9.66
CA GLU A 17 -11.34 -17.25 -11.13
C GLU A 17 -11.37 -15.87 -11.82
N ILE A 18 -11.68 -14.79 -11.09
CA ILE A 18 -11.63 -13.43 -11.63
C ILE A 18 -10.17 -13.05 -11.84
N ASP A 19 -9.84 -12.62 -13.06
CA ASP A 19 -8.51 -12.18 -13.42
C ASP A 19 -8.09 -10.97 -12.54
N PRO A 20 -7.04 -11.10 -11.70
CA PRO A 20 -6.54 -10.01 -10.87
C PRO A 20 -6.13 -8.78 -11.68
N HIS A 21 -5.73 -8.97 -12.94
CA HIS A 21 -5.32 -7.86 -13.82
C HIS A 21 -6.47 -6.91 -14.12
N ILE A 22 -7.73 -7.36 -14.05
CA ILE A 22 -8.90 -6.48 -14.23
C ILE A 22 -8.94 -5.43 -13.11
N PHE A 23 -8.61 -5.81 -11.87
CA PHE A 23 -8.51 -4.88 -10.76
C PHE A 23 -7.40 -3.84 -10.99
N THR A 24 -6.21 -4.28 -11.36
CA THR A 24 -5.09 -3.38 -11.62
C THR A 24 -5.30 -2.48 -12.85
N HIS A 25 -5.99 -2.94 -13.90
CA HIS A 25 -6.15 -2.15 -15.14
C HIS A 25 -7.36 -1.21 -15.13
N ILE A 26 -8.40 -1.52 -14.35
CA ILE A 26 -9.64 -0.72 -14.34
C ILE A 26 -9.77 0.06 -13.03
N PHE A 27 -9.57 -0.59 -11.88
CA PHE A 27 -9.80 0.05 -10.59
C PHE A 27 -8.64 0.95 -10.18
N LEU A 28 -7.39 0.50 -10.35
CA LEU A 28 -6.23 1.30 -9.94
C LEU A 28 -6.17 2.67 -10.62
N PRO A 29 -6.35 2.81 -11.96
CA PRO A 29 -6.34 4.14 -12.59
C PRO A 29 -7.48 5.05 -12.11
N VAL A 30 -8.65 4.47 -11.82
CA VAL A 30 -9.81 5.22 -11.32
C VAL A 30 -9.59 5.69 -9.88
N LEU A 31 -9.02 4.84 -9.03
CA LEU A 31 -8.70 5.16 -7.63
C LEU A 31 -7.60 6.23 -7.54
N ILE A 32 -6.52 6.08 -8.30
CA ILE A 32 -5.44 7.07 -8.37
C ILE A 32 -5.98 8.42 -8.88
N PHE A 33 -6.86 8.41 -9.88
CA PHE A 33 -7.48 9.63 -10.39
C PHE A 33 -8.37 10.32 -9.34
N GLU A 34 -9.19 9.56 -8.62
CA GLU A 34 -10.04 10.09 -7.55
C GLU A 34 -9.21 10.72 -6.43
N SER A 35 -8.15 10.03 -6.00
CA SER A 35 -7.22 10.53 -4.97
C SER A 35 -6.48 11.79 -5.44
N ALA A 36 -6.01 11.81 -6.69
CA ALA A 36 -5.36 12.99 -7.26
C ALA A 36 -6.33 14.17 -7.44
N PHE A 37 -7.61 13.90 -7.70
CA PHE A 37 -8.64 14.93 -7.87
C PHE A 37 -9.10 15.55 -6.55
N SER A 38 -9.14 14.76 -5.46
CA SER A 38 -9.53 15.24 -4.13
C SER A 38 -8.44 16.06 -3.42
N LEU A 39 -7.19 15.97 -3.89
CA LEU A 39 -6.03 16.65 -3.32
C LEU A 39 -6.02 18.17 -3.58
N ASP A 40 -5.75 18.97 -2.55
CA ASP A 40 -5.53 20.43 -2.71
C ASP A 40 -4.16 20.70 -3.36
N VAL A 41 -4.16 20.86 -4.68
CA VAL A 41 -2.98 21.14 -5.50
C VAL A 41 -2.20 22.39 -5.03
N ARG A 42 -2.86 23.39 -4.44
CA ARG A 42 -2.20 24.62 -3.99
C ARG A 42 -1.42 24.39 -2.70
N LEU A 43 -1.95 23.58 -1.79
CA LEU A 43 -1.24 23.14 -0.60
C LEU A 43 -0.17 22.12 -0.95
N LEU A 44 -0.47 21.15 -1.81
CA LEU A 44 0.51 20.16 -2.28
C LEU A 44 1.76 20.85 -2.83
N LYS A 45 1.60 21.83 -3.72
CA LYS A 45 2.76 22.58 -4.28
C LYS A 45 3.65 23.23 -3.22
N LYS A 46 3.09 23.61 -2.06
CA LYS A 46 3.86 24.19 -0.95
C LYS A 46 4.59 23.13 -0.12
N VAL A 47 4.05 21.91 -0.05
CA VAL A 47 4.60 20.80 0.75
C VAL A 47 5.19 19.68 -0.11
N PHE A 48 5.31 19.90 -1.41
CA PHE A 48 5.71 18.89 -2.39
C PHE A 48 7.10 18.30 -2.10
N GLN A 49 8.00 19.13 -1.59
CA GLN A 49 9.33 18.69 -1.16
C GLN A 49 9.24 17.71 0.02
N ASP A 50 8.37 17.99 1.00
CA ASP A 50 8.16 17.14 2.16
C ASP A 50 7.53 15.80 1.72
N ALA A 51 6.53 15.85 0.83
CA ALA A 51 5.88 14.67 0.27
C ALA A 51 6.84 13.78 -0.52
N ILE A 52 7.68 14.36 -1.40
CA ILE A 52 8.70 13.60 -2.15
C ILE A 52 9.74 12.98 -1.22
N LEU A 53 10.16 13.71 -0.18
CA LEU A 53 11.14 13.21 0.78
C LEU A 53 10.62 11.99 1.54
N LEU A 54 9.31 11.92 1.80
CA LEU A 54 8.72 10.73 2.40
C LEU A 54 8.51 9.62 1.36
N ALA A 55 7.96 9.95 0.20
CA ALA A 55 7.61 8.98 -0.84
C ALA A 55 8.82 8.32 -1.51
N VAL A 56 9.99 8.98 -1.59
CA VAL A 56 11.16 8.41 -2.28
C VAL A 56 12.17 7.81 -1.30
N PRO A 57 12.95 8.59 -0.53
CA PRO A 57 13.92 7.98 0.39
C PRO A 57 13.25 7.31 1.59
N GLY A 58 12.08 7.76 2.04
CA GLY A 58 11.32 7.07 3.08
C GLY A 58 10.86 5.67 2.64
N LEU A 59 10.29 5.57 1.42
CA LEU A 59 9.92 4.30 0.79
C LEU A 59 11.13 3.35 0.64
N LEU A 60 12.24 3.84 0.09
CA LEU A 60 13.44 3.02 -0.06
C LEU A 60 13.94 2.52 1.30
N LEU A 61 13.99 3.40 2.30
CA LEU A 61 14.38 3.03 3.66
C LEU A 61 13.46 1.95 4.23
N GLN A 62 12.14 2.10 4.06
CA GLN A 62 11.15 1.12 4.50
C GLN A 62 11.39 -0.25 3.84
N ILE A 63 11.60 -0.29 2.53
CA ILE A 63 11.88 -1.53 1.78
C ILE A 63 13.16 -2.20 2.30
N PHE A 64 14.25 -1.44 2.45
CA PHE A 64 15.52 -1.97 2.95
C PHE A 64 15.43 -2.47 4.39
N LEU A 65 14.76 -1.73 5.27
CA LEU A 65 14.56 -2.13 6.66
C LEU A 65 13.69 -3.38 6.76
N MET A 66 12.58 -3.43 6.02
CA MET A 66 11.72 -4.61 5.99
C MET A 66 12.50 -5.83 5.46
N ALA A 67 13.20 -5.69 4.34
CA ALA A 67 14.01 -6.76 3.77
C ALA A 67 15.08 -7.25 4.75
N GLY A 68 15.79 -6.33 5.42
CA GLY A 68 16.78 -6.66 6.44
C GLY A 68 16.17 -7.42 7.62
N CYS A 69 15.04 -6.96 8.16
CA CYS A 69 14.30 -7.64 9.23
C CYS A 69 13.83 -9.03 8.80
N THR A 70 13.30 -9.17 7.59
CA THR A 70 12.85 -10.44 7.02
C THR A 70 14.00 -11.43 6.89
N LEU A 71 15.15 -11.01 6.36
CA LEU A 71 16.33 -11.86 6.22
C LEU A 71 16.91 -12.27 7.59
N LEU A 72 16.96 -11.35 8.56
CA LEU A 72 17.37 -11.66 9.92
C LEU A 72 16.45 -12.70 10.57
N PHE A 73 15.14 -12.53 10.42
CA PHE A 73 14.14 -13.47 10.93
C PHE A 73 14.26 -14.84 10.26
N LEU A 74 14.39 -14.88 8.93
CA LEU A 74 14.54 -16.11 8.15
C LEU A 74 15.88 -16.81 8.40
N THR A 75 16.89 -16.11 8.92
CA THR A 75 18.15 -16.76 9.31
C THR A 75 17.93 -17.83 10.39
N TYR A 76 16.91 -17.67 11.25
CA TYR A 76 16.53 -18.68 12.25
C TYR A 76 15.83 -19.91 11.63
N TYR A 77 15.25 -19.76 10.45
CA TYR A 77 14.51 -20.80 9.71
C TYR A 77 15.19 -21.19 8.38
N ARG A 78 16.51 -20.97 8.29
CA ARG A 78 17.29 -21.08 7.06
C ARG A 78 17.14 -22.43 6.35
N ASP A 79 16.90 -23.51 7.09
CA ASP A 79 16.78 -24.86 6.53
C ASP A 79 15.48 -25.08 5.73
N GLN A 80 14.49 -24.19 5.85
CA GLN A 80 13.21 -24.30 5.15
C GLN A 80 12.99 -23.22 4.07
N PHE A 81 13.60 -22.05 4.22
CA PHE A 81 13.42 -20.93 3.30
C PHE A 81 14.76 -20.30 2.92
N HIS A 82 15.11 -20.37 1.65
CA HIS A 82 16.30 -19.74 1.07
C HIS A 82 15.92 -18.48 0.31
N TRP A 83 15.55 -17.42 1.04
CA TRP A 83 15.31 -16.11 0.43
C TRP A 83 16.63 -15.33 0.31
N GLN A 84 16.83 -14.72 -0.85
CA GLN A 84 17.91 -13.76 -1.08
C GLN A 84 17.38 -12.34 -0.85
N TRP A 85 18.24 -11.35 -1.07
CA TRP A 85 17.86 -9.94 -0.97
C TRP A 85 16.72 -9.57 -1.94
N GLY A 86 16.66 -10.19 -3.12
CA GLY A 86 15.61 -9.90 -4.10
C GLY A 86 14.20 -10.21 -3.58
N GLU A 87 13.99 -11.38 -3.00
CA GLU A 87 12.70 -11.83 -2.47
C GLU A 87 12.31 -11.03 -1.22
N ALA A 88 13.27 -10.73 -0.35
CA ALA A 88 13.03 -9.92 0.85
C ALA A 88 12.69 -8.46 0.50
N MET A 89 13.34 -7.89 -0.51
CA MET A 89 13.02 -6.55 -1.02
C MET A 89 11.69 -6.53 -1.77
N LEU A 90 11.35 -7.60 -2.49
CA LEU A 90 10.03 -7.74 -3.10
C LEU A 90 8.93 -7.75 -2.03
N LEU A 91 9.13 -8.48 -0.93
CA LEU A 91 8.22 -8.44 0.21
C LEU A 91 8.11 -7.02 0.79
N GLY A 92 9.24 -6.34 0.96
CA GLY A 92 9.28 -4.95 1.41
C GLY A 92 8.51 -4.01 0.49
N ALA A 93 8.65 -4.16 -0.82
CA ALA A 93 7.97 -3.33 -1.82
C ALA A 93 6.45 -3.58 -1.82
N ILE A 94 6.02 -4.84 -1.82
CA ILE A 94 4.58 -5.20 -1.74
C ILE A 94 3.98 -4.68 -0.44
N GLY A 95 4.69 -4.79 0.67
CA GLY A 95 4.24 -4.32 1.99
C GLY A 95 4.32 -2.81 2.18
N SER A 96 4.86 -2.06 1.22
CA SER A 96 5.02 -0.63 1.36
C SER A 96 3.85 0.19 0.82
N ALA A 97 2.97 -0.37 0.00
CA ALA A 97 1.75 0.31 -0.40
C ALA A 97 0.89 0.59 0.84
N THR A 98 0.88 1.84 1.28
CA THR A 98 0.16 2.33 2.46
C THR A 98 -1.07 3.07 2.00
N ASP A 99 -2.25 2.60 2.40
CA ASP A 99 -3.50 3.35 2.22
C ASP A 99 -3.75 4.21 3.46
N PRO A 100 -3.51 5.53 3.42
CA PRO A 100 -3.71 6.41 4.55
C PRO A 100 -5.13 6.95 4.61
N VAL A 101 -6.06 6.59 3.70
CA VAL A 101 -7.38 7.21 3.61
C VAL A 101 -8.11 7.18 4.96
N ALA A 102 -8.04 6.05 5.66
CA ALA A 102 -8.60 5.91 7.00
C ALA A 102 -7.86 6.77 8.06
N VAL A 103 -6.54 6.86 7.95
CA VAL A 103 -5.69 7.63 8.89
C VAL A 103 -5.91 9.13 8.71
N VAL A 104 -6.03 9.60 7.47
CA VAL A 104 -6.28 11.00 7.14
C VAL A 104 -7.66 11.45 7.61
N ALA A 105 -8.69 10.60 7.46
CA ALA A 105 -10.03 10.88 7.99
C ALA A 105 -10.00 11.06 9.52
N LEU A 106 -9.35 10.14 10.23
CA LEU A 106 -9.18 10.22 11.69
C LEU A 106 -8.39 11.46 12.13
N LEU A 107 -7.31 11.81 11.42
CA LEU A 107 -6.52 12.99 11.74
C LEU A 107 -7.31 14.29 11.52
N LYS A 108 -8.17 14.34 10.49
CA LYS A 108 -9.08 15.47 10.26
C LYS A 108 -10.09 15.58 11.42
N ASP A 109 -10.66 14.47 11.88
CA ASP A 109 -11.60 14.45 13.02
C ASP A 109 -10.93 14.90 14.34
N LEU A 110 -9.64 14.63 14.50
CA LEU A 110 -8.84 15.05 15.66
C LEU A 110 -8.35 16.51 15.59
N GLY A 111 -8.72 17.26 14.54
CA GLY A 111 -8.35 18.68 14.37
C GLY A 111 -6.94 18.90 13.84
N CYS A 112 -6.37 17.93 13.12
CA CYS A 112 -5.06 18.08 12.49
C CYS A 112 -5.05 19.21 11.44
N SER A 113 -3.91 19.87 11.26
CA SER A 113 -3.79 20.96 10.29
C SER A 113 -3.96 20.43 8.84
N PRO A 114 -4.61 21.20 7.95
CA PRO A 114 -4.75 20.82 6.53
C PRO A 114 -3.42 20.50 5.83
N ARG A 115 -2.33 21.09 6.32
CA ARG A 115 -0.97 20.87 5.81
C ARG A 115 -0.50 19.42 6.02
N VAL A 116 -0.73 18.85 7.19
CA VAL A 116 -0.31 17.47 7.51
C VAL A 116 -1.15 16.46 6.73
N GLY A 117 -2.46 16.70 6.62
CA GLY A 117 -3.33 15.87 5.77
C GLY A 117 -2.87 15.85 4.32
N THR A 118 -2.53 17.02 3.76
CA THR A 118 -2.05 17.12 2.36
C THR A 118 -0.68 16.43 2.15
N ILE A 119 0.21 16.43 3.16
CA ILE A 119 1.50 15.72 3.07
C ILE A 119 1.25 14.21 3.02
N ILE A 120 0.39 13.68 3.89
CA ILE A 120 0.10 12.25 3.96
C ILE A 120 -0.64 11.77 2.70
N GLU A 121 -1.65 12.53 2.25
CA GLU A 121 -2.36 12.23 0.99
C GLU A 121 -1.40 12.28 -0.21
N GLY A 122 -0.48 13.25 -0.25
CA GLY A 122 0.51 13.37 -1.31
C GLY A 122 1.60 12.30 -1.28
N GLU A 123 2.01 11.85 -0.10
CA GLU A 123 2.97 10.74 0.07
C GLU A 123 2.38 9.42 -0.41
N SER A 124 1.15 9.09 0.02
CA SER A 124 0.46 7.89 -0.45
C SER A 124 0.17 7.90 -1.94
N LEU A 125 -0.27 9.03 -2.52
CA LEU A 125 -0.43 9.16 -3.98
C LEU A 125 0.84 8.90 -4.79
N LEU A 126 2.01 9.13 -4.19
CA LEU A 126 3.30 8.86 -4.83
C LEU A 126 3.81 7.44 -4.55
N ASN A 127 3.29 6.78 -3.53
CA ASN A 127 3.66 5.46 -3.08
C ASN A 127 2.80 4.35 -3.70
N ASP A 128 1.54 4.66 -4.03
CA ASP A 128 0.62 3.83 -4.81
C ASP A 128 0.99 3.76 -6.31
#